data_AF-A0A955T8I6-F1
#
_entry.id   AF-A0A955T8I6-F1
#
_cell.length_a   1.000
_cell.length_b   1.000
_cell.length_c   1.000
_cell.angle_alpha   90.00
_cell.angle_beta   90.00
_cell.angle_gamma   90.00
#
_symmetry.space_group_name_H-M   'P 1'
#
loop_
_entity.id
_entity.type
_entity.pdbx_description
1 polymer ?
#
loop_
_entity_poly.entity_id
_entity_poly.type
_entity_poly.pdbx_seq_one_letter_code
_entity_poly.pdbx_strand_id
1 'polypeptide(L)' 'MPKNLSLHKAGGRCLAALILTFTLTTHSFGKDGRLSPEELPPIQGLPDPFLMDSGKRVQSVEDWNQRREE' A
#
# COMPACT_ATOMS: atom_id res chain seq x y z
N MET A 1 41.32 39.75 14.96
CA MET A 1 41.31 38.32 15.33
C MET A 1 39.88 37.80 15.28
N PRO A 2 39.52 36.91 14.35
CA PRO A 2 38.15 36.41 14.20
C PRO A 2 37.80 35.33 15.24
N LYS A 3 36.57 35.36 15.74
CA LYS A 3 36.02 34.44 16.73
C LYS A 3 35.62 33.12 16.06
N ASN A 4 36.06 32.02 16.68
CA ASN A 4 35.83 30.63 16.28
C ASN A 4 34.34 30.30 16.06
N LEU A 5 34.05 29.64 14.93
CA LEU A 5 32.81 28.92 14.68
C LEU A 5 32.67 27.77 15.70
N SER A 6 31.62 27.80 16.52
CA SER A 6 31.22 26.63 17.32
C SER A 6 30.34 25.75 16.46
N LEU A 7 30.94 24.67 15.94
CA LEU A 7 30.31 23.68 15.09
C LEU A 7 29.46 22.71 15.93
N HIS A 8 28.14 22.79 15.74
CA HIS A 8 27.12 21.73 15.83
C HIS A 8 27.34 20.58 16.85
N LYS A 9 26.72 20.73 18.03
CA LYS A 9 26.42 19.60 18.95
C LYS A 9 24.91 19.35 19.08
N ALA A 10 24.15 19.61 18.02
CA ALA A 10 22.68 19.55 18.02
C ALA A 10 22.07 18.40 17.17
N GLY A 11 22.89 17.62 16.44
CA GLY A 11 22.39 16.65 15.45
C GLY A 11 21.93 15.29 15.99
N GLY A 12 22.43 14.85 17.15
CA GLY A 12 22.21 13.46 17.62
C GLY A 12 20.84 13.21 18.28
N ARG A 13 20.24 14.23 18.91
CA ARG A 13 19.00 14.07 19.69
C ARG A 13 17.74 14.12 18.82
N CYS A 14 17.77 14.87 17.72
CA CYS A 14 16.67 14.90 16.76
C CYS A 14 16.55 13.60 15.96
N LEU A 15 17.67 12.96 15.60
CA LEU A 15 17.64 11.71 14.83
C LEU A 15 17.06 10.56 15.66
N ALA A 16 17.42 10.44 16.94
CA ALA A 16 16.86 9.43 17.83
C ALA A 16 15.35 9.63 18.06
N ALA A 17 14.90 10.88 18.20
CA ALA A 17 13.48 11.20 18.30
C ALA A 17 12.71 10.84 17.02
N LEU A 18 13.27 11.15 15.84
CA LEU A 18 12.68 10.78 14.55
C LEU A 18 12.55 9.26 14.39
N ILE A 19 13.59 8.51 14.73
CA ILE A 19 13.57 7.03 14.69
C ILE A 19 12.51 6.47 15.63
N LEU A 20 12.40 7.00 16.86
CA LEU A 20 11.41 6.55 17.84
C LEU A 20 9.97 6.83 17.36
N THR A 21 9.73 8.01 16.78
CA THR A 21 8.39 8.34 16.22
C THR A 21 8.03 7.49 15.01
N PHE A 22 9.01 7.11 14.18
CA PHE A 22 8.80 6.24 13.02
C PHE A 22 8.48 4.80 13.44
N THR A 23 9.15 4.27 14.47
CA THR A 23 8.86 2.92 14.98
C THR A 23 7.51 2.84 15.72
N LEU A 24 7.12 3.88 16.45
CA LEU A 24 5.82 3.93 17.13
C LEU A 24 4.63 4.03 16.16
N THR A 25 4.76 4.80 15.08
CA THR A 25 3.69 4.94 14.06
C THR A 25 3.52 3.67 13.24
N THR A 26 4.60 2.99 12.85
CA THR A 26 4.52 1.75 12.05
C THR A 26 3.89 0.57 12.77
N HIS A 27 3.97 0.47 14.11
CA HIS A 27 3.32 -0.60 14.87
C HIS A 27 1.78 -0.48 14.95
N SER A 28 1.21 0.71 14.71
CA SER A 28 -0.26 0.88 14.74
C SER A 28 -0.96 0.61 13.41
N PHE A 29 -0.24 0.50 12.29
CA PHE A 29 -0.86 0.29 10.97
C PHE A 29 -1.26 -1.16 10.67
N GLY A 30 -0.98 -2.11 11.56
CA GLY A 30 -1.18 -3.54 11.28
C GLY A 30 -2.26 -4.25 12.11
N LYS A 31 -2.76 -3.65 13.18
CA LYS A 31 -3.43 -4.41 14.26
C LYS A 31 -4.95 -4.37 14.26
N ASP A 32 -5.57 -3.31 13.73
CA ASP A 32 -7.00 -3.05 13.96
C ASP A 32 -7.89 -3.15 12.69
N GLY A 33 -7.35 -3.54 11.54
CA GLY A 33 -8.06 -3.39 10.25
C GLY A 33 -8.40 -4.69 9.51
N ARG A 34 -8.02 -5.86 10.01
CA ARG A 34 -8.35 -7.13 9.34
C ARG A 34 -9.68 -7.63 9.87
N LEU A 35 -10.75 -7.39 9.11
CA LEU A 35 -12.03 -8.06 9.32
C LEU A 35 -11.79 -9.57 9.33
N SER A 36 -12.45 -10.26 10.27
CA SER A 36 -12.50 -11.72 10.25
C SER A 36 -13.18 -12.16 8.93
N PRO A 37 -12.78 -13.27 8.29
CA PRO A 37 -13.40 -13.73 7.04
C PRO A 37 -14.94 -13.82 7.11
N GLU A 38 -15.49 -14.07 8.29
CA GLU A 38 -16.92 -14.14 8.59
C GLU A 38 -17.62 -12.77 8.62
N GLU A 39 -16.87 -11.68 8.78
CA GLU A 39 -17.36 -10.30 8.80
C GLU A 39 -17.33 -9.64 7.41
N LEU A 40 -16.73 -10.31 6.43
CA LEU A 40 -16.73 -9.84 5.04
C LEU A 40 -18.13 -10.00 4.45
N PRO A 41 -18.73 -8.94 3.87
CA PRO A 41 -20.02 -9.06 3.23
C PRO A 41 -19.95 -10.08 2.09
N PRO A 42 -20.99 -10.89 1.87
CA PRO A 42 -21.02 -11.82 0.75
C PRO A 42 -20.94 -11.03 -0.56
N ILE A 43 -20.01 -11.40 -1.42
CA ILE A 43 -20.01 -10.90 -2.79
C ILE A 43 -21.14 -11.60 -3.55
N GLN A 44 -21.97 -10.83 -4.25
CA GLN A 44 -23.14 -11.34 -4.99
C GLN A 44 -22.73 -12.24 -6.17
N GLY A 45 -21.46 -12.21 -6.57
CA GLY A 45 -20.86 -13.06 -7.58
C GLY A 45 -19.47 -12.55 -7.95
N LEU A 46 -18.64 -13.43 -8.49
CA LEU A 46 -17.40 -13.02 -9.14
C LEU A 46 -17.73 -12.55 -10.57
N PRO A 47 -17.09 -11.46 -11.07
CA PRO A 47 -17.18 -11.09 -12.48
C PRO A 47 -16.78 -12.26 -13.38
N ASP A 48 -17.42 -12.40 -14.54
CA ASP A 48 -17.08 -13.44 -15.52
C ASP A 48 -15.76 -13.07 -16.23
N PRO A 49 -14.65 -13.80 -16.00
CA PRO A 49 -13.37 -13.48 -16.62
C PRO A 49 -13.35 -13.75 -18.13
N PHE A 50 -14.34 -14.46 -18.66
CA PHE A 50 -14.48 -14.78 -20.09
C PHE A 50 -15.50 -13.89 -20.80
N LEU A 51 -15.91 -12.80 -20.16
CA LEU A 51 -16.76 -11.77 -20.73
C LEU A 51 -15.99 -10.44 -20.73
N MET A 52 -15.85 -9.84 -21.90
CA MET A 52 -15.31 -8.49 -22.08
C MET A 52 -16.34 -7.44 -21.64
N ASP A 53 -15.88 -6.21 -21.38
CA ASP A 53 -16.75 -5.08 -21.07
C ASP A 53 -17.71 -4.74 -22.23
N SER A 54 -17.30 -5.06 -23.46
CA SER A 54 -18.14 -4.96 -24.66
C SER A 54 -19.29 -5.99 -24.71
N GLY A 55 -19.29 -6.99 -23.82
CA GLY A 55 -20.20 -8.14 -23.85
C GLY A 55 -19.75 -9.28 -24.77
N LYS A 56 -18.61 -9.14 -25.46
CA LYS A 56 -18.03 -10.23 -26.28
C LYS A 56 -17.48 -11.34 -25.36
N ARG A 57 -17.71 -12.61 -25.72
CA ARG A 57 -17.08 -13.77 -25.09
C ARG A 57 -15.62 -13.90 -25.52
N VAL A 58 -14.74 -14.23 -24.57
CA VAL A 58 -13.36 -14.63 -24.87
C VAL A 58 -13.38 -16.01 -25.53
N GLN A 59 -12.89 -16.11 -26.77
CA GLN A 59 -12.86 -17.37 -27.54
C GLN A 59 -11.47 -17.76 -28.04
N SER A 60 -10.51 -16.82 -28.04
CA SER A 60 -9.13 -17.09 -28.47
C SER A 60 -8.09 -16.56 -27.49
N VAL A 61 -6.82 -16.89 -27.75
CA VAL A 61 -5.67 -16.39 -26.97
C VAL A 61 -5.53 -14.87 -27.13
N GLU A 62 -5.80 -14.35 -28.32
CA GLU A 62 -5.82 -12.91 -28.62
C GLU A 62 -6.92 -12.22 -27.81
N ASP A 63 -8.13 -12.78 -27.78
CA ASP A 63 -9.23 -12.27 -26.94
C ASP A 63 -8.85 -12.27 -25.46
N TRP A 64 -8.15 -13.30 -24.99
CA TRP A 64 -7.68 -13.38 -23.61
C TRP A 64 -6.65 -12.30 -23.29
N ASN A 65 -5.71 -12.05 -24.21
CA ASN A 65 -4.73 -10.98 -24.03
C ASN A 65 -5.42 -9.61 -23.95
N GLN A 66 -6.38 -9.35 -24.82
CA GLN A 66 -7.20 -8.14 -24.74
C GLN A 66 -7.94 -8.04 -23.40
N ARG A 67 -8.61 -9.11 -22.95
CA ARG A 67 -9.36 -9.10 -21.68
C ARG A 67 -8.48 -8.83 -20.45
N ARG A 68 -7.19 -9.17 -20.50
CA ARG A 68 -6.24 -8.84 -19.41
C ARG A 68 -5.81 -7.38 -19.39
N GLU A 69 -5.95 -6.68 -20.51
CA GLU A 69 -5.66 -5.24 -20.61
C GLU A 69 -6.86 -4.37 -20.22
N GLU A 70 -8.08 -4.92 -20.26
CA GLU A 70 -9.34 -4.35 -19.72
C GLU A 70 -9.40 -4.38 -18.19
#